data_AF-A0A3B8TW08-F1
#
_entry.id   AF-A0A3B8TW08-F1
#
_cell.length_a   1.000
_cell.length_b   1.000
_cell.length_c   1.000
_cell.angle_alpha   90.00
_cell.angle_beta   90.00
_cell.angle_gamma   90.00
#
_symmetry.space_group_name_H-M   'P 1'
#
loop_
_entity.id
_entity.type
_entity.pdbx_description
1 polymer ?
#
loop_
_entity_poly.entity_id
_entity_poly.type
_entity_poly.pdbx_seq_one_letter_code
_entity_poly.pdbx_strand_id
1 'polypeptide(L)'
;MLRIHGARTLYLGASVPIEDLERVHNSFQPDYYITCFIVEGVGRSVREELHYVSDKFPESELLYFGSSFLLSDINPPANCNYLTSLHQLDQYAI
;
A
#
# COMPACT_ATOMS: atom_id res chain seq x y z
N MET A 1 9.57 8.35 9.56
CA MET A 1 8.64 8.35 10.71
C MET A 1 8.43 6.95 11.25
N LEU A 2 7.90 6.00 10.48
CA LEU A 2 7.64 4.62 10.94
C LEU A 2 8.81 3.97 11.70
N ARG A 3 10.02 3.95 11.12
CA ARG A 3 11.22 3.40 11.79
C ARG A 3 11.61 4.13 13.08
N ILE A 4 11.36 5.43 13.17
CA ILE A 4 11.69 6.24 14.37
C ILE A 4 10.76 5.86 15.52
N HIS A 5 9.53 5.50 15.21
CA HIS A 5 8.50 5.07 16.15
C HIS A 5 8.50 3.55 16.39
N GLY A 6 9.57 2.82 16.03
CA GLY A 6 9.74 1.40 16.38
C GLY A 6 9.26 0.39 15.34
N ALA A 7 8.49 0.82 14.32
CA ALA A 7 7.96 -0.10 13.32
C ALA A 7 9.08 -0.73 12.45
N ARG A 8 9.07 -2.06 12.33
CA ARG A 8 9.97 -2.83 11.46
C ARG A 8 9.63 -2.57 9.99
N THR A 9 10.32 -1.61 9.38
CA THR A 9 9.98 -1.14 8.02
C THR A 9 10.99 -1.63 6.98
N LEU A 10 10.50 -2.29 5.93
CA LEU A 10 11.24 -2.59 4.71
C LEU A 10 10.84 -1.62 3.59
N TYR A 11 11.80 -0.89 3.03
CA TYR A 11 11.55 -0.01 1.89
C TYR A 11 11.95 -0.72 0.60
N LEU A 12 10.99 -0.89 -0.32
CA LEU A 12 11.17 -1.69 -1.54
C LEU A 12 11.53 -0.84 -2.77
N GLY A 13 11.35 0.48 -2.71
CA GLY A 13 11.56 1.37 -3.85
C GLY A 13 10.28 1.65 -4.64
N ALA A 14 10.45 2.22 -5.83
CA ALA A 14 9.35 2.55 -6.74
C ALA A 14 9.17 1.45 -7.80
N SER A 15 7.94 1.27 -8.28
CA SER A 15 7.60 0.33 -9.37
C SER A 15 8.07 -1.10 -9.11
N VAL A 16 7.89 -1.57 -7.88
CA VAL A 16 8.30 -2.91 -7.43
C VAL A 16 7.42 -3.95 -8.13
N PRO A 17 8.01 -4.95 -8.81
CA PRO A 17 7.24 -6.05 -9.41
C PRO A 17 6.45 -6.83 -8.36
N ILE A 18 5.29 -7.36 -8.74
CA ILE A 18 4.44 -8.10 -7.80
C ILE A 18 5.14 -9.36 -7.27
N GLU A 19 5.96 -10.01 -8.08
CA GLU A 19 6.69 -11.23 -7.69
C GLU A 19 7.65 -10.96 -6.53
N ASP A 20 8.20 -9.74 -6.46
CA ASP A 20 9.04 -9.32 -5.35
C ASP A 20 8.22 -8.98 -4.11
N LEU A 21 6.99 -8.43 -4.28
CA LEU A 21 6.05 -8.25 -3.16
C LEU A 21 5.63 -9.59 -2.56
N GLU A 22 5.41 -10.62 -3.37
CA GLU A 22 5.10 -11.99 -2.89
C GLU A 22 6.26 -12.59 -2.10
N ARG A 23 7.50 -12.42 -2.57
CA ARG A 23 8.69 -12.88 -1.84
C ARG A 23 8.81 -12.20 -0.47
N VAL A 24 8.55 -10.90 -0.42
CA VAL A 24 8.53 -10.13 0.83
C VAL A 24 7.42 -10.63 1.74
N HIS A 25 6.22 -10.86 1.21
CA HIS A 25 5.10 -11.38 1.98
C HIS A 25 5.45 -12.72 2.65
N ASN A 26 5.96 -13.67 1.85
CA ASN A 26 6.33 -15.00 2.34
C ASN A 26 7.43 -14.97 3.39
N SER A 27 8.32 -13.98 3.34
CA SER A 27 9.46 -13.89 4.26
C SER A 27 9.14 -13.14 5.55
N PHE A 28 8.28 -12.12 5.48
CA PHE A 28 8.08 -11.16 6.57
C PHE A 28 6.66 -11.10 7.11
N GLN A 29 5.66 -11.55 6.34
CA GLN A 29 4.23 -11.47 6.67
C GLN A 29 3.86 -10.09 7.23
N PRO A 30 4.03 -9.01 6.44
CA PRO A 30 3.85 -7.66 6.94
C PRO A 30 2.39 -7.40 7.33
N ASP A 31 2.20 -6.72 8.46
CA ASP A 31 0.87 -6.24 8.87
C ASP A 31 0.33 -5.18 7.89
N TYR A 32 1.24 -4.36 7.34
CA TYR A 32 0.91 -3.23 6.47
C TYR A 32 1.72 -3.23 5.18
N TYR A 33 1.03 -3.00 4.06
CA TYR A 33 1.63 -2.51 2.82
C TYR A 33 1.36 -1.02 2.68
N ILE A 34 2.37 -0.25 2.26
CA ILE A 34 2.24 1.20 2.11
C ILE A 34 2.68 1.60 0.71
N THR A 35 1.80 2.25 -0.05
CA THR A 35 2.10 2.67 -1.43
C THR A 35 1.60 4.09 -1.73
N CYS A 36 2.26 4.76 -2.68
CA CYS A 36 1.91 6.08 -3.15
C CYS A 36 1.63 6.04 -4.66
N PHE A 37 0.43 6.43 -5.08
CA PHE A 37 0.10 6.59 -6.49
C PHE A 37 0.24 8.06 -6.90
N ILE A 38 1.34 8.37 -7.59
CA ILE A 38 1.64 9.73 -8.08
C ILE A 38 1.08 9.94 -9.50
N VAL A 39 1.17 8.90 -10.34
CA VAL A 39 0.57 8.85 -11.67
C VAL A 39 -0.21 7.55 -11.82
N GLU A 40 -1.25 7.55 -12.67
CA GLU A 40 -1.83 6.28 -13.12
C GLU A 40 -0.77 5.48 -13.87
N GLY A 41 -0.58 4.24 -13.45
CA GLY A 41 0.36 3.33 -14.08
C GLY A 41 -0.10 2.95 -15.49
N VAL A 42 0.86 2.59 -16.35
CA VAL A 42 0.56 1.96 -17.63
C VAL A 42 0.22 0.49 -17.37
N GLY A 43 -1.03 0.10 -17.59
CA GLY A 43 -1.47 -1.31 -17.55
C GLY A 43 -2.62 -1.60 -16.59
N ARG A 44 -2.58 -1.08 -15.36
CA ARG A 44 -3.67 -1.17 -14.38
C ARG A 44 -3.99 0.19 -13.81
N SER A 45 -5.28 0.49 -13.74
CA SER A 45 -5.79 1.60 -12.95
C SER A 45 -5.47 1.39 -11.46
N VAL A 46 -5.52 2.48 -10.68
CA VAL A 46 -5.32 2.41 -9.22
C VAL A 46 -6.33 1.44 -8.58
N ARG A 47 -7.58 1.43 -9.04
CA ARG A 47 -8.60 0.48 -8.57
C ARG A 47 -8.14 -0.96 -8.79
N GLU A 48 -7.76 -1.31 -10.02
CA GLU A 48 -7.36 -2.68 -10.36
C GLU A 48 -6.15 -3.13 -9.54
N GLU A 49 -5.20 -2.23 -9.29
CA GLU A 49 -4.04 -2.53 -8.47
C GLU A 49 -4.41 -2.75 -7.00
N LEU A 50 -5.29 -1.91 -6.42
CA LEU A 50 -5.77 -2.07 -5.06
C LEU A 50 -6.52 -3.41 -4.87
N HIS A 51 -7.41 -3.76 -5.81
CA HIS A 51 -8.12 -5.04 -5.78
C HIS A 51 -7.16 -6.21 -5.90
N TYR A 52 -6.21 -6.14 -6.84
CA TYR A 52 -5.26 -7.21 -7.06
C TYR A 52 -4.33 -7.46 -5.86
N VAL A 53 -3.81 -6.40 -5.24
CA VAL A 53 -2.93 -6.51 -4.06
C VAL A 53 -3.72 -6.97 -2.84
N SER A 54 -4.95 -6.47 -2.66
CA SER A 54 -5.87 -6.90 -1.60
C SER A 54 -6.18 -8.40 -1.69
N ASP A 55 -6.55 -8.90 -2.87
CA ASP A 55 -6.86 -10.31 -3.09
C ASP A 55 -5.65 -11.23 -2.81
N LYS A 56 -4.44 -10.74 -3.10
CA LYS A 56 -3.20 -11.51 -2.84
C LYS A 56 -2.80 -11.52 -1.38
N PHE A 57 -3.03 -10.43 -0.65
CA PHE A 57 -2.58 -10.26 0.73
C PHE A 57 -3.76 -9.83 1.64
N PRO A 58 -4.79 -10.68 1.78
CA PRO A 58 -6.04 -10.31 2.47
C PRO A 58 -5.85 -10.05 3.98
N GLU A 59 -4.83 -10.67 4.59
CA GLU A 59 -4.50 -10.51 6.02
C GLU A 59 -3.72 -9.23 6.32
N SER A 60 -3.16 -8.58 5.29
CA SER A 60 -2.43 -7.33 5.42
C SER A 60 -3.34 -6.15 5.13
N GLU A 61 -3.14 -5.05 5.84
CA GLU A 61 -3.81 -3.78 5.53
C GLU A 61 -2.99 -3.00 4.50
N LEU A 62 -3.65 -2.54 3.43
CA LEU A 62 -3.04 -1.75 2.37
C LEU A 62 -3.32 -0.26 2.60
N LEU A 63 -2.30 0.45 3.05
CA LEU A 63 -2.33 1.90 3.20
C LEU A 63 -1.89 2.56 1.89
N TYR A 64 -2.73 3.43 1.35
CA TYR A 64 -2.40 4.11 0.10
C TYR A 64 -2.66 5.61 0.17
N PHE A 65 -1.86 6.37 -0.57
CA PHE A 65 -2.02 7.82 -0.69
C PHE A 65 -1.59 8.30 -2.07
N GLY A 66 -1.75 9.59 -2.32
CA GLY A 66 -1.43 10.22 -3.60
C GLY A 66 -2.63 10.89 -4.26
N SER A 67 -2.41 11.43 -5.45
CA SER A 67 -3.36 12.32 -6.13
C SER A 67 -3.99 11.74 -7.39
N SER A 68 -3.47 10.62 -7.93
CA SER A 68 -3.88 10.10 -9.25
C SER A 68 -5.33 9.69 -9.35
N PHE A 69 -5.99 9.47 -8.22
CA PHE A 69 -7.33 8.90 -8.14
C PHE A 69 -8.33 9.79 -7.38
N LEU A 70 -7.97 11.03 -7.04
CA LEU A 70 -8.84 11.94 -6.29
C LEU A 70 -10.16 12.28 -7.01
N LEU A 71 -10.17 12.18 -8.34
CA LEU A 71 -11.35 12.45 -9.18
C LEU A 71 -12.05 11.18 -9.68
N SER A 72 -11.53 10.00 -9.31
CA SER A 72 -11.97 8.70 -9.82
C SER A 72 -12.72 7.92 -8.74
N ASP A 73 -13.82 7.26 -9.10
CA ASP A 73 -14.53 6.35 -8.19
C ASP A 73 -13.78 5.03 -8.05
N ILE A 74 -12.87 4.96 -7.07
CA ILE A 74 -11.98 3.81 -6.91
C ILE A 74 -12.63 2.61 -6.20
N ASN A 75 -13.66 2.77 -5.37
CA ASN A 75 -14.29 1.70 -4.55
C ASN A 75 -13.26 0.66 -4.04
N PRO A 76 -12.38 1.03 -3.10
CA PRO A 76 -11.30 0.17 -2.61
C PRO A 76 -11.86 -1.03 -1.81
N PRO A 77 -11.16 -2.18 -1.79
CA PRO A 77 -11.46 -3.31 -0.91
C PRO A 77 -11.44 -2.95 0.59
N ALA A 78 -12.03 -3.81 1.43
CA ALA A 78 -12.20 -3.53 2.86
C ALA A 78 -10.89 -3.40 3.67
N ASN A 79 -9.82 -4.08 3.25
CA ASN A 79 -8.49 -3.97 3.86
C ASN A 79 -7.64 -2.84 3.25
N CYS A 80 -8.21 -1.97 2.42
CA CYS A 80 -7.50 -0.86 1.79
C CYS A 80 -7.92 0.47 2.42
N ASN A 81 -6.97 1.20 3.01
CA ASN A 81 -7.23 2.47 3.69
C ASN A 81 -6.48 3.64 3.04
N TYR A 82 -7.24 4.68 2.66
CA TYR A 82 -6.68 5.90 2.09
C TYR A 82 -6.15 6.82 3.20
N LEU A 83 -4.90 7.25 3.07
CA LEU A 83 -4.30 8.25 3.93
C LEU A 83 -4.37 9.63 3.28
N THR A 84 -5.20 10.50 3.86
CA THR A 84 -5.29 11.92 3.49
C THR A 84 -4.04 12.71 3.86
N SER A 85 -3.28 12.21 4.86
CA SER A 85 -2.06 12.83 5.35
C SER A 85 -1.08 11.77 5.84
N LEU A 86 0.21 11.97 5.59
CA LEU A 86 1.27 11.08 6.09
C LEU A 86 1.35 11.04 7.63
N HIS A 87 0.82 12.05 8.32
CA HIS A 87 0.73 12.03 9.79
C HIS A 87 -0.19 10.93 10.32
N GLN A 88 -1.13 10.42 9.50
CA GLN A 88 -1.97 9.29 9.90
C GLN A 88 -1.15 8.00 10.09
N LEU A 89 0.05 7.91 9.51
CA LEU A 89 0.96 6.79 9.71
C LEU A 89 1.44 6.64 11.17
N ASP A 90 1.35 7.70 11.97
CA ASP A 90 1.73 7.63 13.39
C ASP A 90 0.81 6.68 14.18
N GLN A 91 -0.42 6.44 13.69
CA GLN A 91 -1.35 5.47 14.29
C GLN A 91 -0.92 4.01 14.05
N TYR A 92 -0.05 3.79 13.06
CA TYR A 92 0.41 2.47 12.62
C TYR A 92 1.83 2.15 13.08
N ALA A 93 2.47 3.10 13.77
CA ALA A 93 3.77 2.91 14.35
C ALA A 93 3.63 2.49 15.82
N ILE A 94 3.40 1.20 16.03
CA ILE A 94 3.33 0.56 17.35
C ILE A 94 4.65 -0.13 17.64
#